data_AF-A0A7C4SAE3-F1
#
_entry.id   AF-A0A7C4SAE3-F1
#
_cell.length_a   1.000
_cell.length_b   1.000
_cell.length_c   1.000
_cell.angle_alpha   90.00
_cell.angle_beta   90.00
_cell.angle_gamma   90.00
#
_symmetry.space_group_name_H-M   'P 1'
#
loop_
_entity.id
_entity.type
_entity.pdbx_description
1 polymer ?
#
loop_
_entity_poly.entity_id
_entity_poly.type
_entity_poly.pdbx_seq_one_letter_code
_entity_poly.pdbx_strand_id
1 'polypeptide(L)'
;MGSERFTDVISKIRHSEDEVWSINGPLFLNDKPYWSIHFMRRGILKKFYEVAIVILDENGEIIREWEVYEKIVLIELMPKLSEKFAVLHSNEMNELSRIRKFFQGSQESIHGFRINNLLQEAKKRGIYELVHLLESFIEQLIEIEKDISKVLKYMEDTLRSVNELLRRDEYSTLIRFAQEISFEKEGIKNIRRKISDQAHIIFYIVNIVRELGMRKEESKKFIESINAYVSSIRQVRKKIDQMIKTRQFILNMFNERRSMVSKFYKEMLKRT
;
A
#
# COMPACT_ATOMS: atom_id res chain seq x y z
N MET A 1 -17.30 26.18 19.06
CA MET A 1 -16.84 27.23 19.99
C MET A 1 -15.36 27.59 19.84
N GLY A 2 -14.47 26.70 19.38
CA GLY A 2 -13.05 27.04 19.17
C GLY A 2 -12.76 27.92 17.94
N SER A 3 -13.35 27.63 16.78
CA SER A 3 -12.99 28.32 15.51
C SER A 3 -13.28 29.84 15.51
N GLU A 4 -14.38 30.29 16.11
CA GLU A 4 -14.74 31.71 16.22
C GLU A 4 -13.67 32.51 16.97
N ARG A 5 -13.12 31.94 18.06
CA ARG A 5 -12.03 32.54 18.83
C ARG A 5 -10.75 32.76 18.01
N PHE A 6 -10.43 31.83 17.12
CA PHE A 6 -9.24 31.92 16.25
C PHE A 6 -9.42 32.92 15.11
N THR A 7 -10.65 33.02 14.59
CA THR A 7 -11.00 34.01 13.56
C THR A 7 -10.85 35.44 14.10
N ASP A 8 -11.16 35.66 15.38
CA ASP A 8 -10.93 36.94 16.09
C ASP A 8 -9.44 37.25 16.35
N VAL A 9 -8.58 36.25 16.47
CA VAL A 9 -7.13 36.44 16.59
C VAL A 9 -6.53 36.81 15.23
N ILE A 10 -6.95 36.14 14.15
CA ILE A 10 -6.44 36.42 12.80
C ILE A 10 -6.96 37.75 12.24
N SER A 11 -8.21 38.12 12.50
CA SER A 11 -8.76 39.43 12.05
C SER A 11 -8.05 40.64 12.66
N LYS A 12 -7.30 40.43 13.76
CA LYS A 12 -6.44 41.45 14.38
C LYS A 12 -5.03 41.53 13.78
N ILE A 13 -4.63 40.54 12.97
CA ILE A 13 -3.35 40.56 12.25
C ILE A 13 -3.55 41.41 10.99
N ARG A 14 -2.83 42.52 10.86
CA ARG A 14 -2.93 43.44 9.70
C ARG A 14 -2.78 42.67 8.39
N HIS A 15 -3.81 42.73 7.56
CA HIS A 15 -3.78 42.18 6.20
C HIS A 15 -3.13 43.19 5.26
N SER A 16 -1.98 42.84 4.69
CA SER A 16 -1.54 43.46 3.43
C SER A 16 -2.20 42.70 2.26
N GLU A 17 -2.44 43.36 1.13
CA GLU A 17 -3.05 42.72 -0.06
C GLU A 17 -2.22 41.53 -0.61
N ASP A 18 -0.97 41.40 -0.15
CA ASP A 18 -0.01 40.36 -0.57
C ASP A 18 0.10 39.19 0.43
N GLU A 19 -0.69 39.17 1.50
CA GLU A 19 -0.61 38.16 2.56
C GLU A 19 -1.96 37.48 2.78
N VAL A 20 -1.93 36.14 2.80
CA VAL A 20 -3.11 35.31 3.05
C VAL A 20 -2.82 34.35 4.19
N TRP A 21 -3.80 34.21 5.07
CA TRP A 21 -3.77 33.28 6.20
C TRP A 21 -4.89 32.26 6.02
N SER A 22 -4.58 30.98 6.18
CA SER A 22 -5.61 29.92 6.25
C SER A 22 -5.43 29.11 7.52
N ILE A 23 -6.53 28.89 8.24
CA ILE A 23 -6.57 28.02 9.42
C ILE A 23 -7.13 26.67 8.99
N ASN A 24 -6.42 25.59 9.29
CA ASN A 24 -6.94 24.23 9.19
C ASN A 24 -6.98 23.56 10.57
N GLY A 25 -7.80 22.52 10.70
CA GLY A 25 -7.97 21.73 11.92
C GLY A 25 -9.44 21.48 12.30
N PRO A 26 -9.70 20.80 13.43
CA PRO A 26 -8.69 20.35 14.40
C PRO A 26 -7.87 19.15 13.91
N LEU A 27 -6.56 19.19 14.19
CA LEU A 27 -5.61 18.08 14.10
C LEU A 27 -5.39 17.52 15.50
N PHE A 28 -5.08 16.23 15.64
CA PHE A 28 -5.03 15.61 16.96
C PHE A 28 -3.72 14.88 17.27
N LEU A 29 -3.28 15.05 18.51
CA LEU A 29 -2.18 14.30 19.11
C LEU A 29 -2.53 13.96 20.56
N ASN A 30 -2.63 12.66 20.85
CA ASN A 30 -2.99 12.15 22.18
C ASN A 30 -4.31 12.75 22.67
N ASP A 31 -5.31 12.73 21.79
CA ASP A 31 -6.64 13.30 21.98
C ASP A 31 -6.74 14.82 22.13
N LYS A 32 -5.62 15.55 22.18
CA LYS A 32 -5.60 17.01 22.25
C LYS A 32 -5.74 17.63 20.86
N PRO A 33 -6.62 18.64 20.68
CA PRO A 33 -6.79 19.30 19.39
C PRO A 33 -5.76 20.42 19.19
N TYR A 34 -5.36 20.59 17.93
CA TYR A 34 -4.42 21.59 17.45
C TYR A 34 -4.93 22.20 16.15
N TRP A 35 -4.50 23.42 15.86
CA TRP A 35 -4.83 24.14 14.62
C TRP A 35 -3.55 24.56 13.92
N SER A 36 -3.56 24.46 12.60
CA SER A 36 -2.48 24.92 11.74
C SER A 36 -2.87 26.25 11.11
N ILE A 37 -1.96 27.22 11.14
CA ILE A 37 -2.09 28.50 10.46
C ILE A 37 -1.03 28.54 9.37
N HIS A 38 -1.47 28.56 8.13
CA HIS A 38 -0.60 28.71 6.97
C HIS A 38 -0.49 30.18 6.64
N PHE A 39 0.73 30.71 6.71
CA PHE A 39 1.06 32.03 6.24
C PHE A 39 1.56 31.95 4.80
N MET A 40 0.83 32.56 3.88
CA MET A 40 1.16 32.61 2.48
C MET A 40 1.45 34.04 2.04
N ARG A 41 2.50 34.23 1.25
CA ARG A 41 2.87 35.53 0.69
C ARG A 41 2.88 35.49 -0.83
N ARG A 42 2.40 36.57 -1.44
CA ARG A 42 2.43 36.75 -2.89
C ARG A 42 3.86 37.04 -3.35
N GLY A 43 4.39 36.16 -4.19
CA GLY A 43 5.70 36.34 -4.82
C GLY A 43 5.64 37.28 -6.02
N ILE A 44 6.81 37.60 -6.58
CA ILE A 44 7.01 38.51 -7.72
C ILE A 44 6.17 38.10 -8.95
N LEU A 45 5.88 36.80 -9.11
CA LEU A 45 5.05 36.25 -10.20
C LEU A 45 3.55 36.20 -9.86
N LYS A 46 3.10 36.94 -8.84
CA LYS A 46 1.71 36.98 -8.37
C LYS A 46 1.14 35.63 -7.86
N LYS A 47 1.96 34.59 -7.74
CA LYS A 47 1.61 33.31 -7.09
C LYS A 47 1.85 33.41 -5.59
N PHE A 48 0.94 32.84 -4.81
CA PHE A 48 1.15 32.68 -3.37
C PHE A 48 2.07 31.49 -3.10
N TYR A 49 3.01 31.67 -2.18
CA TYR A 49 3.87 30.61 -1.68
C TYR A 49 3.73 30.56 -0.16
N GLU A 50 3.71 29.36 0.38
CA GLU A 50 3.69 29.16 1.83
C GLU A 50 5.04 29.55 2.43
N VAL A 51 5.00 30.44 3.41
CA VAL A 51 6.18 31.01 4.06
C VAL A 51 6.38 30.40 5.44
N ALA A 52 5.30 30.11 6.17
CA ALA A 52 5.36 29.49 7.48
C ALA A 52 4.08 28.72 7.83
N ILE A 53 4.24 27.67 8.64
CA ILE A 53 3.15 27.00 9.36
C ILE A 53 3.34 27.27 10.85
N VAL A 54 2.34 27.88 11.47
CA VAL A 54 2.26 28.06 12.93
C VAL A 54 1.26 27.05 13.47
N ILE A 55 1.62 26.35 14.54
CA ILE A 55 0.71 25.41 15.22
C ILE A 55 0.23 26.04 16.53
N LEU A 56 -1.08 26.00 16.74
CA LEU A 56 -1.74 26.46 17.95
C LEU A 56 -2.38 25.30 18.72
N ASP A 57 -2.42 25.39 20.05
CA ASP A 57 -3.18 24.49 20.91
C ASP A 57 -4.65 24.91 21.08
N GLU A 58 -5.39 24.23 21.96
CA GLU A 58 -6.79 24.52 22.28
C GLU A 58 -7.07 25.86 22.96
N ASN A 59 -6.06 26.44 23.59
CA ASN A 59 -6.12 27.76 24.21
C ASN A 59 -5.70 28.87 23.22
N GLY A 60 -5.16 28.46 22.07
CA GLY A 60 -4.62 29.31 21.03
C GLY A 60 -3.20 29.80 21.27
N GLU A 61 -2.46 29.08 22.12
CA GLU A 61 -1.05 29.31 22.36
C GLU A 61 -0.20 28.65 21.27
N ILE A 62 0.87 29.33 20.86
CA ILE A 62 1.80 28.82 19.85
C ILE A 62 2.60 27.66 20.44
N ILE A 63 2.57 26.51 19.77
CA ILE A 63 3.39 25.36 20.11
C ILE A 63 4.86 25.63 19.80
N ARG A 64 5.69 25.61 20.85
CA ARG A 64 7.15 25.77 20.78
C ARG A 64 7.91 24.46 20.93
N GLU A 65 7.26 23.42 21.44
CA GLU A 65 7.86 22.11 21.63
C GLU A 65 8.05 21.42 20.27
N TRP A 66 9.31 21.20 19.88
CA TRP A 66 9.66 20.62 18.58
C TRP A 66 8.93 19.29 18.32
N GLU A 67 8.90 18.39 19.30
CA GLU A 67 8.30 17.07 19.13
C GLU A 67 6.79 17.13 18.88
N VAL A 68 6.09 18.10 19.48
CA VAL A 68 4.66 18.30 19.26
C VAL A 68 4.45 18.95 17.89
N TYR A 69 5.21 20.00 17.60
CA TYR A 69 5.16 20.71 16.33
C TYR A 69 5.41 19.78 15.13
N GLU A 70 6.49 18.98 15.16
CA GLU A 70 6.84 18.04 14.07
C GLU A 70 5.69 17.07 13.78
N LYS A 71 5.07 16.52 14.83
CA LYS A 71 3.97 15.55 14.70
C LYS A 71 2.75 16.20 14.08
N ILE A 72 2.32 17.36 14.57
CA ILE A 72 1.13 18.05 14.07
C ILE A 72 1.33 18.54 12.63
N VAL A 73 2.49 19.14 12.33
CA VAL A 73 2.80 19.59 10.97
C VAL A 73 2.86 18.41 10.01
N LEU A 74 3.35 17.24 10.43
CA LEU A 74 3.33 16.06 9.58
C LEU A 74 1.89 15.64 9.20
N ILE A 75 0.94 15.70 10.14
CA ILE A 75 -0.47 15.40 9.84
C ILE A 75 -1.05 16.41 8.84
N GLU A 76 -0.81 17.70 9.10
CA GLU A 76 -1.28 18.79 8.23
C GLU A 76 -0.75 18.63 6.81
N LEU A 77 0.55 18.41 6.71
CA LEU A 77 1.22 18.33 5.44
C LEU A 77 0.93 17.03 4.72
N MET A 78 0.34 15.99 5.32
CA MET A 78 -0.01 14.74 4.64
C MET A 78 -1.25 14.91 3.75
N PRO A 79 -1.36 14.19 2.60
CA PRO A 79 -2.50 14.39 1.73
C PRO A 79 -3.71 13.85 2.47
N LYS A 80 -4.74 14.69 2.60
CA LYS A 80 -5.99 14.26 3.22
C LYS A 80 -6.53 13.06 2.47
N LEU A 81 -6.70 11.96 3.20
CA LEU A 81 -7.36 10.79 2.65
C LEU A 81 -8.80 11.16 2.32
N SER A 82 -9.36 10.51 1.31
CA SER A 82 -10.74 10.71 0.89
C SER A 82 -11.47 9.37 0.87
N GLU A 83 -12.79 9.41 0.89
CA GLU A 83 -13.62 8.21 0.68
C GLU A 83 -13.26 7.49 -0.61
N LYS A 84 -12.85 8.25 -1.65
CA LYS A 84 -12.35 7.69 -2.90
C LYS A 84 -11.11 6.81 -2.70
N PHE A 85 -10.21 7.18 -1.80
CA PHE A 85 -9.08 6.32 -1.44
C PHE A 85 -9.56 5.01 -0.81
N ALA A 86 -10.49 5.09 0.15
CA ALA A 86 -11.04 3.91 0.82
C ALA A 86 -11.68 2.94 -0.19
N VAL A 87 -12.48 3.47 -1.13
CA VAL A 87 -13.11 2.68 -2.21
C VAL A 87 -12.06 2.02 -3.11
N LEU A 88 -11.02 2.76 -3.52
CA LEU A 88 -9.94 2.21 -4.34
C LEU A 88 -9.19 1.09 -3.61
N HIS A 89 -8.89 1.29 -2.33
CA HIS A 89 -8.21 0.29 -1.49
C HIS A 89 -9.07 -0.97 -1.31
N SER A 90 -10.37 -0.83 -1.02
CA SER A 90 -11.30 -1.97 -0.96
C SER A 90 -11.41 -2.71 -2.31
N ASN A 91 -11.37 -2.00 -3.43
CA ASN A 91 -11.34 -2.63 -4.75
C ASN A 91 -10.07 -3.47 -4.95
N GLU A 92 -8.90 -2.96 -4.55
CA GLU A 92 -7.65 -3.73 -4.59
C GLU A 92 -7.71 -4.97 -3.68
N MET A 93 -8.34 -4.88 -2.50
CA MET A 93 -8.57 -6.05 -1.63
C MET A 93 -9.41 -7.11 -2.33
N ASN A 94 -10.49 -6.69 -3.01
CA ASN A 94 -11.34 -7.59 -3.79
C ASN A 94 -10.56 -8.24 -4.94
N GLU A 95 -9.68 -7.50 -5.61
CA GLU A 95 -8.80 -8.05 -6.63
C GLU A 95 -7.84 -9.09 -6.04
N LEU A 96 -7.22 -8.79 -4.90
CA LEU A 96 -6.28 -9.71 -4.24
C LEU A 96 -7.00 -10.97 -3.73
N SER A 97 -8.25 -10.84 -3.27
CA SER A 97 -9.12 -11.97 -2.92
C SER A 97 -9.45 -12.86 -4.13
N ARG A 98 -9.67 -12.28 -5.31
CA ARG A 98 -9.83 -13.06 -6.56
C ARG A 98 -8.55 -13.79 -6.93
N ILE A 99 -7.39 -13.15 -6.76
CA ILE A 99 -6.08 -13.77 -6.97
C ILE A 99 -5.88 -14.95 -5.99
N ARG A 100 -6.26 -14.79 -4.72
CA ARG A 100 -6.23 -15.87 -3.73
C ARG A 100 -7.05 -17.08 -4.20
N LYS A 101 -8.30 -16.86 -4.63
CA LYS A 101 -9.18 -17.91 -5.14
C LYS A 101 -8.60 -18.61 -6.38
N PHE A 102 -7.93 -17.86 -7.25
CA PHE A 102 -7.22 -18.43 -8.39
C PHE A 102 -6.12 -19.41 -7.94
N PHE A 103 -5.29 -19.04 -6.96
CA PHE A 103 -4.25 -19.93 -6.43
C PHE A 103 -4.85 -21.14 -5.72
N GLN A 104 -5.91 -20.95 -4.94
CA GLN A 104 -6.64 -22.04 -4.28
C GLN A 104 -7.18 -23.05 -5.31
N GLY A 105 -7.87 -22.59 -6.36
CA GLY A 105 -8.38 -23.49 -7.41
C GLY A 105 -7.26 -24.19 -8.19
N SER A 106 -6.13 -23.51 -8.36
CA SER A 106 -4.96 -24.07 -9.06
C SER A 106 -4.27 -25.20 -8.29
N GLN A 107 -4.54 -25.38 -6.99
CA GLN A 107 -4.00 -26.49 -6.20
C GLN A 107 -4.54 -27.84 -6.69
N GLU A 108 -5.79 -27.89 -7.13
CA GLU A 108 -6.42 -29.11 -7.63
C GLU A 108 -6.37 -29.22 -9.15
N SER A 109 -6.57 -28.09 -9.85
CA SER A 109 -6.73 -28.05 -11.29
C SER A 109 -6.19 -26.76 -11.89
N ILE A 110 -5.31 -26.90 -12.88
CA ILE A 110 -4.86 -25.79 -13.72
C ILE A 110 -5.69 -25.78 -14.99
N HIS A 111 -6.59 -24.80 -15.16
CA HIS A 111 -7.39 -24.62 -16.39
C HIS A 111 -7.99 -25.93 -16.92
N GLY A 112 -8.64 -26.69 -16.05
CA GLY A 112 -9.28 -27.96 -16.37
C GLY A 112 -8.38 -29.19 -16.31
N PHE A 113 -7.06 -29.01 -16.17
CA PHE A 113 -6.12 -30.11 -16.00
C PHE A 113 -5.88 -30.41 -14.52
N ARG A 114 -6.30 -31.60 -14.06
CA ARG A 114 -6.16 -32.04 -12.67
C ARG A 114 -4.71 -32.41 -12.36
N ILE A 115 -4.05 -31.62 -11.50
CA ILE A 115 -2.65 -31.86 -11.10
C ILE A 115 -2.52 -33.23 -10.42
N ASN A 116 -3.48 -33.59 -9.57
CA ASN A 116 -3.50 -34.87 -8.88
C ASN A 116 -3.50 -36.06 -9.84
N ASN A 117 -4.15 -35.95 -11.00
CA ASN A 117 -4.13 -37.04 -11.99
C ASN A 117 -2.71 -37.24 -12.54
N LEU A 118 -2.01 -36.15 -12.87
CA LEU A 118 -0.64 -36.20 -13.36
C LEU A 118 0.33 -36.70 -12.29
N LEU A 119 0.13 -36.27 -11.04
CA LEU A 119 0.92 -36.75 -9.90
C LEU A 119 0.78 -38.27 -9.70
N GLN A 120 -0.45 -38.79 -9.76
CA GLN A 120 -0.71 -40.23 -9.65
C GLN A 120 -0.12 -41.02 -10.81
N GLU A 121 -0.22 -40.50 -12.03
CA GLU A 121 0.36 -41.14 -13.21
C GLU A 121 1.90 -41.16 -13.15
N ALA A 122 2.51 -40.05 -12.72
CA ALA A 122 3.95 -39.96 -12.50
C ALA A 122 4.43 -40.96 -11.44
N LYS A 123 3.68 -41.11 -10.33
CA LYS A 123 3.95 -42.12 -9.29
C LYS A 123 3.87 -43.54 -9.85
N LYS A 124 2.82 -43.87 -10.60
CA LYS A 124 2.64 -45.20 -11.23
C LYS A 124 3.77 -45.56 -12.20
N ARG A 125 4.28 -44.57 -12.93
CA ARG A 125 5.35 -44.74 -13.92
C ARG A 125 6.76 -44.65 -13.31
N GLY A 126 6.89 -44.43 -12.00
CA GLY A 126 8.19 -44.32 -11.33
C GLY A 126 8.98 -43.06 -11.72
N ILE A 127 8.30 -41.98 -12.11
CA ILE A 127 8.93 -40.75 -12.59
C ILE A 127 9.12 -39.78 -11.42
N TYR A 128 10.10 -40.11 -10.57
CA TYR A 128 10.31 -39.41 -9.29
C TYR A 128 10.58 -37.90 -9.44
N GLU A 129 11.28 -37.48 -10.50
CA GLU A 129 11.55 -36.06 -10.75
C GLU A 129 10.27 -35.27 -10.99
N LEU A 130 9.35 -35.80 -11.81
CA LEU A 130 8.05 -35.18 -12.08
C LEU A 130 7.19 -35.12 -10.82
N VAL A 131 7.20 -36.18 -10.01
CA VAL A 131 6.49 -36.22 -8.73
C VAL A 131 6.97 -35.09 -7.82
N HIS A 132 8.28 -34.97 -7.63
CA HIS A 132 8.88 -33.94 -6.77
C HIS A 132 8.54 -32.52 -7.27
N LEU A 133 8.62 -32.27 -8.58
CA LEU A 133 8.28 -30.97 -9.16
C LEU A 133 6.80 -30.60 -8.98
N LEU A 134 5.89 -31.57 -9.14
CA LEU A 134 4.46 -31.34 -8.97
C LEU A 134 4.10 -31.09 -7.50
N GLU A 135 4.71 -31.83 -6.57
CA GLU A 135 4.54 -31.61 -5.13
C GLU A 135 5.05 -30.22 -4.72
N SER A 136 6.27 -29.87 -5.16
CA SER A 136 6.84 -28.53 -4.93
C SER A 136 5.99 -27.41 -5.54
N PHE A 137 5.44 -27.64 -6.73
CA PHE A 137 4.53 -26.68 -7.37
C PHE A 137 3.27 -26.44 -6.52
N ILE A 138 2.62 -27.50 -6.02
CA ILE A 138 1.44 -27.42 -5.16
C ILE A 138 1.77 -26.69 -3.85
N GLU A 139 2.90 -27.02 -3.22
CA GLU A 139 3.35 -26.36 -2.00
C GLU A 139 3.51 -24.85 -2.22
N GLN A 140 4.14 -24.44 -3.33
CA GLN A 140 4.27 -23.01 -3.66
C GLN A 140 2.92 -22.32 -3.85
N LEU A 141 1.92 -22.98 -4.47
CA LEU A 141 0.57 -22.42 -4.60
C LEU A 141 -0.07 -22.19 -3.23
N ILE A 142 0.05 -23.15 -2.32
CA ILE A 142 -0.47 -23.05 -0.95
C ILE A 142 0.22 -21.92 -0.20
N GLU A 143 1.54 -21.80 -0.31
CA GLU A 143 2.28 -20.73 0.33
C GLU A 143 1.89 -19.35 -0.19
N ILE A 144 1.73 -19.20 -1.51
CA ILE A 144 1.25 -17.96 -2.12
C ILE A 144 -0.14 -17.61 -1.58
N GLU A 145 -1.05 -18.57 -1.51
CA GLU A 145 -2.40 -18.39 -0.97
C GLU A 145 -2.40 -17.94 0.50
N LYS A 146 -1.53 -18.53 1.33
CA LYS A 146 -1.33 -18.12 2.72
C LYS A 146 -0.77 -16.70 2.84
N ASP A 147 0.23 -16.36 2.02
CA ASP A 147 0.83 -15.03 2.06
C ASP A 147 -0.15 -13.95 1.58
N ILE A 148 -0.97 -14.25 0.56
CA ILE A 148 -2.08 -13.38 0.16
C ILE A 148 -3.06 -13.16 1.32
N SER A 149 -3.41 -14.22 2.06
CA SER A 149 -4.32 -14.10 3.20
C SER A 149 -3.77 -13.19 4.30
N LYS A 150 -2.45 -13.24 4.55
CA LYS A 150 -1.79 -12.31 5.49
C LYS A 150 -1.85 -10.86 4.99
N VAL A 151 -1.59 -10.64 3.70
CA VAL A 151 -1.68 -9.29 3.09
C VAL A 151 -3.09 -8.74 3.18
N LEU A 152 -4.12 -9.55 2.91
CA LEU A 152 -5.51 -9.12 3.05
C LEU A 152 -5.83 -8.61 4.46
N LYS A 153 -5.30 -9.27 5.49
CA LYS A 153 -5.42 -8.81 6.88
C LYS A 153 -4.77 -7.44 7.08
N TYR A 154 -3.55 -7.22 6.58
CA TYR A 154 -2.92 -5.90 6.64
C TYR A 154 -3.75 -4.84 5.89
N MET A 155 -4.37 -5.20 4.77
CA MET A 155 -5.23 -4.27 4.03
C MET A 155 -6.52 -3.92 4.78
N GLU A 156 -7.09 -4.85 5.54
CA GLU A 156 -8.24 -4.59 6.43
C GLU A 156 -7.85 -3.61 7.55
N ASP A 157 -6.67 -3.81 8.16
CA ASP A 157 -6.14 -2.92 9.19
C ASP A 157 -5.87 -1.51 8.62
N THR A 158 -5.25 -1.41 7.44
CA THR A 158 -5.08 -0.15 6.71
C THR A 158 -6.42 0.54 6.45
N LEU A 159 -7.45 -0.20 6.02
CA LEU A 159 -8.77 0.38 5.75
C LEU A 159 -9.41 0.94 7.03
N ARG A 160 -9.20 0.29 8.18
CA ARG A 160 -9.62 0.81 9.48
C ARG A 160 -8.91 2.12 9.80
N SER A 161 -7.59 2.17 9.64
CA SER A 161 -6.80 3.39 9.85
C SER A 161 -7.22 4.51 8.89
N VAL A 162 -7.55 4.21 7.64
CA VAL A 162 -8.12 5.18 6.68
C VAL A 162 -9.44 5.75 7.21
N ASN A 163 -10.37 4.89 7.64
CA ASN A 163 -11.67 5.32 8.15
C ASN A 163 -11.55 6.15 9.43
N GLU A 164 -10.58 5.84 10.28
CA GLU A 164 -10.27 6.66 11.45
C GLU A 164 -9.72 8.03 11.03
N LEU A 165 -8.76 8.09 10.09
CA LEU A 165 -8.22 9.33 9.56
C LEU A 165 -9.27 10.21 8.85
N LEU A 166 -10.24 9.60 8.17
CA LEU A 166 -11.36 10.33 7.56
C LEU A 166 -12.26 11.02 8.60
N ARG A 167 -12.35 10.47 9.81
CA ARG A 167 -13.13 11.04 10.91
C ARG A 167 -12.32 12.03 11.72
N ARG A 168 -11.02 11.74 11.89
CA ARG A 168 -10.14 12.47 12.79
C ARG A 168 -8.70 12.36 12.34
N ASP A 169 -8.11 13.52 12.03
CA ASP A 169 -6.71 13.67 11.65
C ASP A 169 -5.79 13.49 12.88
N GLU A 170 -5.61 12.24 13.33
CA GLU A 170 -4.80 11.86 14.50
C GLU A 170 -3.41 11.36 14.09
N TYR A 171 -2.37 11.85 14.76
CA TYR A 171 -0.98 11.48 14.49
C TYR A 171 -0.73 9.98 14.64
N SER A 172 -1.21 9.38 15.72
CA SER A 172 -0.97 7.96 16.03
C SER A 172 -1.58 7.05 14.95
N THR A 173 -2.79 7.37 14.48
CA THR A 173 -3.46 6.70 13.38
C THR A 173 -2.69 6.87 12.06
N LEU A 174 -2.16 8.06 11.78
CA LEU A 174 -1.35 8.32 10.60
C LEU A 174 -0.06 7.46 10.59
N ILE A 175 0.62 7.34 11.72
CA ILE A 175 1.82 6.50 11.84
C ILE A 175 1.48 5.02 11.63
N ARG A 176 0.38 4.57 12.25
CA ARG A 176 -0.09 3.20 12.08
C ARG A 176 -0.45 2.89 10.62
N PHE A 177 -1.16 3.79 9.96
CA PHE A 177 -1.44 3.71 8.52
C PHE A 177 -0.16 3.55 7.70
N ALA A 178 0.87 4.37 7.95
CA ALA A 178 2.13 4.27 7.22
C ALA A 178 2.86 2.93 7.45
N GLN A 179 2.80 2.39 8.68
CA GLN A 179 3.36 1.08 9.01
C GLN A 179 2.60 -0.06 8.31
N GLU A 180 1.27 -0.03 8.33
CA GLU A 180 0.41 -1.03 7.68
C GLU A 180 0.65 -1.06 6.16
N ILE A 181 0.74 0.10 5.52
CA ILE A 181 1.12 0.24 4.10
C ILE A 181 2.51 -0.37 3.82
N SER A 182 3.45 -0.25 4.76
CA SER A 182 4.77 -0.89 4.64
C SER A 182 4.69 -2.40 4.73
N PHE A 183 3.91 -2.95 5.66
CA PHE A 183 3.70 -4.40 5.77
C PHE A 183 3.00 -4.99 4.54
N GLU A 184 1.96 -4.31 4.04
CA GLU A 184 1.32 -4.68 2.77
C GLU A 184 2.34 -4.78 1.64
N LYS A 185 3.16 -3.74 1.45
CA LYS A 185 4.13 -3.67 0.37
C LYS A 185 5.11 -4.83 0.41
N GLU A 186 5.69 -5.13 1.58
CA GLU A 186 6.65 -6.23 1.71
C GLU A 186 5.98 -7.59 1.53
N GLY A 187 4.75 -7.77 2.03
CA GLY A 187 3.96 -8.97 1.78
C GLY A 187 3.67 -9.18 0.29
N ILE A 188 3.25 -8.13 -0.43
CA ILE A 188 2.98 -8.16 -1.88
C ILE A 188 4.27 -8.46 -2.68
N LYS A 189 5.42 -7.89 -2.27
CA LYS A 189 6.72 -8.22 -2.88
C LYS A 189 7.08 -9.70 -2.68
N ASN A 190 6.84 -10.27 -1.51
CA ASN A 190 7.12 -11.67 -1.27
C ASN A 190 6.25 -12.58 -2.16
N ILE A 191 4.96 -12.25 -2.31
CA ILE A 191 4.06 -12.93 -3.25
C ILE A 191 4.60 -12.85 -4.68
N ARG A 192 5.02 -11.65 -5.13
CA ARG A 192 5.62 -11.44 -6.46
C ARG A 192 6.84 -12.34 -6.69
N ARG A 193 7.71 -12.45 -5.70
CA ARG A 193 8.92 -13.30 -5.77
C ARG A 193 8.53 -14.77 -5.95
N LYS A 194 7.65 -15.29 -5.10
CA LYS A 194 7.18 -16.69 -5.19
C LYS A 194 6.52 -17.00 -6.53
N ILE A 195 5.73 -16.07 -7.08
CA ILE A 195 5.15 -16.21 -8.43
C ILE A 195 6.24 -16.29 -9.51
N SER A 196 7.34 -15.56 -9.34
CA SER A 196 8.47 -15.61 -10.27
C SER A 196 9.21 -16.95 -10.16
N ASP A 197 9.39 -17.46 -8.94
CA ASP A 197 10.04 -18.74 -8.68
C ASP A 197 9.23 -19.92 -9.27
N GLN A 198 7.90 -19.84 -9.25
CA GLN A 198 7.02 -20.82 -9.89
C GLN A 198 7.28 -20.99 -11.40
N ALA A 199 7.71 -19.94 -12.09
CA ALA A 199 7.95 -20.00 -13.53
C ALA A 199 9.03 -21.03 -13.89
N HIS A 200 10.03 -21.21 -13.02
CA HIS A 200 11.07 -22.21 -13.20
C HIS A 200 10.50 -23.63 -13.07
N ILE A 201 9.68 -23.90 -12.05
CA ILE A 201 9.08 -25.21 -11.84
C ILE A 201 8.19 -25.60 -13.02
N ILE A 202 7.35 -24.66 -13.50
CA ILE A 202 6.48 -24.90 -14.65
C ILE A 202 7.28 -25.24 -15.90
N PHE A 203 8.39 -24.54 -16.13
CA PHE A 203 9.27 -24.84 -17.27
C PHE A 203 9.82 -26.26 -17.21
N TYR A 204 10.29 -26.72 -16.05
CA TYR A 204 10.79 -28.09 -15.87
C TYR A 204 9.69 -29.13 -16.05
N ILE A 205 8.49 -28.90 -15.48
CA ILE A 205 7.35 -29.81 -15.64
C ILE A 205 7.00 -29.97 -17.13
N VAL A 206 6.97 -28.88 -17.91
CA VAL A 206 6.67 -28.95 -19.35
C VAL A 206 7.72 -29.75 -20.12
N ASN A 207 9.01 -29.58 -19.80
CA ASN A 207 10.08 -30.31 -20.49
C ASN A 207 9.99 -31.81 -20.20
N ILE A 208 9.83 -32.18 -18.93
CA ILE A 208 9.70 -33.59 -18.53
C ILE A 208 8.47 -34.22 -19.18
N VAL A 209 7.31 -33.56 -19.17
CA VAL A 209 6.11 -34.08 -19.83
C VAL A 209 6.29 -34.28 -21.35
N ARG A 210 7.08 -33.42 -22.01
CA ARG A 210 7.43 -33.60 -23.43
C ARG A 210 8.35 -34.80 -23.67
N GLU A 211 9.33 -34.99 -22.81
CA GLU A 211 10.32 -36.08 -22.93
C GLU A 211 9.73 -37.46 -22.61
N LEU A 212 8.79 -37.52 -21.67
CA LEU A 212 8.19 -38.78 -21.21
C LEU A 212 7.21 -39.44 -22.20
N GLY A 213 6.96 -38.83 -23.35
CA GLY A 213 6.11 -39.42 -24.39
C GLY A 213 4.71 -39.77 -23.89
N MET A 214 4.14 -38.97 -22.97
CA MET A 214 2.72 -39.06 -22.63
C MET A 214 1.87 -39.03 -23.92
N ARG A 215 0.72 -39.71 -23.93
CA ARG A 215 -0.13 -39.84 -25.14
C ARG A 215 -0.29 -38.46 -25.77
N LYS A 216 -0.02 -38.36 -27.08
CA LYS A 216 0.11 -37.08 -27.80
C LYS A 216 -1.01 -36.08 -27.48
N GLU A 217 -2.23 -36.56 -27.27
CA GLU A 217 -3.40 -35.75 -26.94
C GLU A 217 -3.46 -35.27 -25.47
N GLU A 218 -3.04 -36.08 -24.50
CA GLU A 218 -3.02 -35.72 -23.08
C GLU A 218 -1.90 -34.72 -22.78
N SER A 219 -0.72 -34.93 -23.38
CA SER A 219 0.41 -33.98 -23.32
C SER A 219 0.04 -32.64 -23.92
N LYS A 220 -0.70 -32.66 -25.05
CA LYS A 220 -1.17 -31.43 -25.71
C LYS A 220 -2.13 -30.66 -24.80
N LYS A 221 -3.15 -31.32 -24.24
CA LYS A 221 -4.09 -30.70 -23.29
C LYS A 221 -3.38 -30.14 -22.06
N PHE A 222 -2.39 -30.88 -21.52
CA PHE A 222 -1.59 -30.39 -20.40
C PHE A 222 -0.83 -29.12 -20.75
N ILE A 223 -0.11 -29.10 -21.88
CA ILE A 223 0.64 -27.95 -22.35
C ILE A 223 -0.28 -26.75 -22.59
N GLU A 224 -1.47 -26.97 -23.17
CA GLU A 224 -2.49 -25.92 -23.35
C GLU A 224 -2.93 -25.32 -22.00
N SER A 225 -3.24 -26.16 -21.01
CA SER A 225 -3.60 -25.72 -19.66
C SER A 225 -2.47 -24.95 -18.96
N ILE A 226 -1.21 -25.41 -19.11
CA ILE A 226 -0.04 -24.70 -18.58
C ILE A 226 0.16 -23.35 -19.27
N ASN A 227 0.02 -23.27 -20.59
CA ASN A 227 0.13 -22.02 -21.32
C ASN A 227 -0.95 -21.02 -20.88
N ALA A 228 -2.19 -21.48 -20.67
CA ALA A 228 -3.27 -20.69 -20.11
C ALA A 228 -2.92 -20.19 -18.70
N TYR A 229 -2.33 -21.05 -17.85
CA TYR A 229 -1.89 -20.68 -16.51
C TYR A 229 -0.81 -19.60 -16.53
N VAL A 230 0.22 -19.78 -17.36
CA VAL A 230 1.30 -18.81 -17.53
C VAL A 230 0.74 -17.46 -17.98
N SER A 231 -0.26 -17.47 -18.88
CA SER A 231 -0.96 -16.26 -19.29
C SER A 231 -1.68 -15.58 -18.12
N SER A 232 -2.46 -16.34 -17.32
CA SER A 232 -3.11 -15.83 -16.11
C SER A 232 -2.11 -15.27 -15.09
N ILE A 233 -1.00 -15.98 -14.85
CA ILE A 233 0.06 -15.53 -13.95
C ILE A 233 0.70 -14.22 -14.40
N ARG A 234 0.91 -14.02 -15.71
CA ARG A 234 1.41 -12.74 -16.22
C ARG A 234 0.44 -11.59 -15.90
N GLN A 235 -0.86 -11.83 -16.00
CA GLN A 235 -1.88 -10.82 -15.63
C GLN A 235 -1.88 -10.55 -14.12
N VAL A 236 -1.82 -11.61 -13.29
CA VAL A 236 -1.70 -11.50 -11.83
C VAL A 236 -0.47 -10.68 -11.45
N ARG A 237 0.69 -10.97 -12.05
CA ARG A 237 1.94 -10.24 -11.79
C ARG A 237 1.83 -8.76 -12.13
N LYS A 238 1.18 -8.39 -13.24
CA LYS A 238 0.94 -6.97 -13.59
C LYS A 238 0.14 -6.25 -12.49
N LYS A 239 -0.89 -6.89 -11.94
CA LYS A 239 -1.69 -6.31 -10.85
C LYS A 239 -0.87 -6.14 -9.57
N ILE A 240 -0.13 -7.18 -9.19
CA ILE A 240 0.79 -7.15 -8.04
C ILE A 240 1.84 -6.05 -8.17
N ASP A 241 2.42 -5.88 -9.36
CA ASP A 241 3.41 -4.83 -9.63
C ASP A 241 2.82 -3.44 -9.47
N GLN A 242 1.56 -3.24 -9.91
CA GLN A 242 0.84 -1.99 -9.71
C GLN A 242 0.59 -1.72 -8.22
N MET A 243 0.14 -2.72 -7.47
CA MET A 243 -0.08 -2.60 -6.02
C MET A 243 1.21 -2.20 -5.29
N ILE A 244 2.35 -2.81 -5.62
CA ILE A 244 3.67 -2.45 -5.04
C ILE A 244 4.02 -0.99 -5.33
N LYS A 245 3.84 -0.55 -6.58
CA LYS A 245 4.12 0.84 -6.98
C LYS A 245 3.25 1.83 -6.20
N THR A 246 1.96 1.55 -6.03
CA THR A 246 1.05 2.39 -5.25
C THR A 246 1.53 2.54 -3.81
N ARG A 247 1.87 1.45 -3.11
CA ARG A 247 2.37 1.54 -1.72
C ARG A 247 3.71 2.26 -1.64
N GLN A 248 4.62 2.00 -2.58
CA GLN A 248 5.90 2.70 -2.65
C GLN A 248 5.71 4.22 -2.80
N PHE A 249 4.77 4.65 -3.65
CA PHE A 249 4.44 6.05 -3.84
C PHE A 249 3.92 6.69 -2.55
N ILE A 250 2.98 6.02 -1.86
CA ILE A 250 2.43 6.49 -0.57
C ILE A 250 3.55 6.66 0.47
N LEU A 251 4.42 5.66 0.62
CA LEU A 251 5.53 5.71 1.57
C LEU A 251 6.56 6.79 1.22
N ASN A 252 6.83 7.01 -0.08
CA ASN A 252 7.73 8.07 -0.51
C ASN A 252 7.16 9.44 -0.14
N MET A 253 5.88 9.70 -0.41
CA MET A 253 5.23 10.95 0.00
C MET A 253 5.33 11.18 1.51
N PHE A 254 5.09 10.14 2.30
CA PHE A 254 5.19 10.20 3.77
C PHE A 254 6.63 10.55 4.22
N ASN A 255 7.63 9.85 3.69
CA ASN A 255 9.04 10.05 4.05
C ASN A 255 9.58 11.41 3.57
N GLU A 256 9.20 11.85 2.37
CA GLU A 256 9.56 13.16 1.83
C GLU A 256 9.02 14.27 2.71
N ARG A 257 7.73 14.23 3.07
CA ARG A 257 7.10 15.24 3.96
C ARG A 257 7.76 15.27 5.32
N ARG A 258 8.00 14.12 5.93
CA ARG A 258 8.75 14.02 7.20
C ARG A 258 10.14 14.65 7.10
N SER A 259 10.86 14.43 6.00
CA SER A 259 12.17 15.06 5.78
C SER A 259 12.06 16.58 5.60
N MET A 260 11.05 17.05 4.86
CA MET A 260 10.80 18.49 4.65
C MET A 260 10.47 19.22 5.95
N VAL A 261 9.64 18.65 6.82
CA VAL A 261 9.34 19.22 8.15
C VAL A 261 10.61 19.40 8.97
N SER A 262 11.46 18.36 9.03
CA SER A 262 12.74 18.43 9.74
C SER A 262 13.68 19.51 9.17
N LYS A 263 13.73 19.67 7.84
CA LYS A 263 14.54 20.71 7.19
C LYS A 263 14.00 22.11 7.46
N PHE A 264 12.70 22.32 7.25
CA PHE A 264 12.05 23.61 7.44
C PHE A 264 12.24 24.15 8.86
N TYR A 265 12.01 23.31 9.88
CA TYR A 265 12.18 23.73 11.27
C TYR A 265 13.64 24.08 11.62
N LYS A 266 14.60 23.28 11.16
CA LYS A 266 16.03 23.58 11.33
C LYS A 266 16.42 24.91 10.68
N GLU A 267 15.80 25.27 9.55
CA GLU A 267 16.01 26.56 8.91
C GLU A 267 15.34 27.71 9.66
N MET A 268 14.13 27.50 10.19
CA MET A 268 13.45 28.48 11.04
C MET A 268 14.28 28.83 12.29
N LEU A 269 14.77 27.83 13.02
CA LEU A 269 15.57 28.04 14.24
C LEU A 269 16.88 28.80 13.98
N LYS A 270 17.42 28.77 12.76
CA LYS A 270 18.62 29.55 12.40
C LYS A 270 18.33 31.03 12.19
N ARG A 271 17.05 31.41 12.04
CA ARG A 271 16.61 32.79 11.77
C ARG A 271 16.15 33.52 13.04
N THR A 272 15.94 32.79 14.13
CA THR A 272 15.68 33.30 15.48
C THR A 272 16.98 33.44 16.25
#